data_AF-A0A265Q477-F1
#
_entry.id   AF-A0A265Q477-F1
#
_cell.length_a   1.000
_cell.length_b   1.000
_cell.length_c   1.000
_cell.angle_alpha   90.00
_cell.angle_beta   90.00
_cell.angle_gamma   90.00
#
_symmetry.space_group_name_H-M   'P 1'
#
loop_
_entity.id
_entity.type
_entity.pdbx_description
1 polymer ?
#
loop_
_entity_poly.entity_id
_entity_poly.type
_entity_poly.pdbx_seq_one_letter_code
_entity_poly.pdbx_strand_id
1 'polypeptide(L)'
;MEYIFIAGGILGFLIILLLFWRKVPADKAMVITGLKKRVLSGKGGFMVPFLETSCTISLENISMTTDVNEAPSKQGIFVNIVGTAIVKVNNETNSILKAVEQFCSGGAKNTVSVISSMVEQILEGKLRGIISTLTVEQINEDRAAFEQRIEDDIREELHSMGLLLISYSILRISTQGAYLENRAIPQIASAKADADIATAERKRDTEIRTANAVREGEKAKLLAETEIAESQRDKLIKVESYRAEQDKAKADADVAYKLKEIENESLVAEQQAALAKKNALVVEERLVAEVKKPADAKKYETEVNAEAEKIRSIKQAEAQAEAIKIKAIAEADALKIAAIADAEAIKARGIAEAEAIKAKGIAEAESKDRLAEAMAKYGEAAIVELVVGRLPEIMTAVAKPMEQVDKITIIDNGGRQGASKLTKLVADITTNGFQTVKDLTGLDLTDVITTFVNKENNVLPKESKNENEDSDDMEEALADN
;
A
#
# COMPACT_ATOMS: atom_id res chain seq x y z
N MET A 1 -20.92 145.78 3.32
CA MET A 1 -20.07 145.68 4.53
C MET A 1 -20.76 144.89 5.63
N GLU A 2 -21.86 145.35 6.21
CA GLU A 2 -22.52 144.69 7.36
C GLU A 2 -22.83 143.20 7.17
N TYR A 3 -23.43 142.81 6.04
CA TYR A 3 -23.69 141.40 5.72
C TYR A 3 -22.44 140.50 5.71
N ILE A 4 -21.25 141.06 5.43
CA ILE A 4 -19.98 140.32 5.44
C ILE A 4 -19.54 140.06 6.89
N PHE A 5 -19.72 141.02 7.80
CA PHE A 5 -19.46 140.84 9.23
C PHE A 5 -20.45 139.86 9.86
N ILE A 6 -21.74 139.94 9.51
CA ILE A 6 -22.76 139.00 9.98
C ILE A 6 -22.47 137.58 9.46
N ALA A 7 -22.18 137.42 8.16
CA ALA A 7 -21.82 136.12 7.59
C ALA A 7 -20.53 135.56 8.19
N GLY A 8 -19.51 136.39 8.42
CA GLY A 8 -18.26 136.00 9.07
C GLY A 8 -18.46 135.57 10.53
N GLY A 9 -19.31 136.27 11.29
CA GLY A 9 -19.68 135.89 12.65
C GLY A 9 -20.43 134.55 12.71
N ILE A 10 -21.39 134.33 11.81
CA ILE A 10 -22.11 133.04 11.68
C ILE A 10 -21.13 131.92 11.31
N LEU A 11 -20.23 132.15 10.34
CA LEU A 11 -19.22 131.16 9.94
C LEU A 11 -18.27 130.80 11.10
N GLY A 12 -17.79 131.81 11.84
CA GLY A 12 -16.95 131.61 13.02
C GLY A 12 -17.66 130.81 14.13
N PHE A 13 -18.93 131.13 14.42
CA PHE A 13 -19.73 130.37 15.37
C PHE A 13 -19.94 128.91 14.93
N LEU A 14 -20.20 128.68 13.64
CA LEU A 14 -20.38 127.33 13.07
C LEU A 14 -19.09 126.51 13.15
N ILE A 15 -17.92 127.13 12.92
CA ILE A 15 -16.60 126.52 13.10
C ILE A 15 -16.36 126.15 14.59
N ILE A 16 -16.69 127.04 15.53
CA ILE A 16 -16.56 126.75 16.98
C ILE A 16 -17.47 125.59 17.39
N LEU A 17 -18.71 125.56 16.89
CA LEU A 17 -19.67 124.49 17.17
C LEU A 17 -19.19 123.14 16.60
N LEU A 18 -18.59 123.14 15.41
CA LEU A 18 -17.93 121.96 14.82
C LEU A 18 -16.69 121.51 15.60
N LEU A 19 -15.87 122.44 16.11
CA LEU A 19 -14.71 122.12 16.96
C LEU A 19 -15.11 121.47 18.29
N PHE A 20 -16.28 121.84 18.84
CA PHE A 20 -16.81 121.23 20.07
C PHE A 20 -17.47 119.87 19.81
N TRP A 21 -17.85 119.55 18.57
CA TRP A 21 -18.51 118.29 18.25
C TRP A 21 -17.50 117.15 18.04
N ARG A 22 -17.47 116.18 18.96
CA ARG A 22 -16.67 114.95 18.82
C ARG A 22 -17.57 113.77 18.47
N LYS A 23 -17.25 113.10 17.37
CA LYS A 23 -17.89 111.84 16.95
C LYS A 23 -17.10 110.65 17.49
N VAL A 24 -17.77 109.75 18.20
CA VAL A 24 -17.21 108.47 18.64
C VAL A 24 -17.76 107.36 17.74
N PRO A 25 -16.92 106.52 17.11
CA PRO A 25 -17.37 105.36 16.35
C PRO A 25 -17.81 104.22 17.30
N ALA A 26 -18.57 103.24 16.81
CA ALA A 26 -19.28 102.26 17.64
C ALA A 26 -18.38 101.21 18.34
N ASP A 27 -17.16 101.05 17.85
CA ASP A 27 -16.06 100.25 18.40
C ASP A 27 -15.39 100.89 19.63
N LYS A 28 -15.73 102.14 19.97
CA LYS A 28 -15.06 102.91 21.02
C LYS A 28 -16.06 103.60 21.95
N ALA A 29 -15.66 103.76 23.20
CA ALA A 29 -16.31 104.66 24.15
C ALA A 29 -15.40 105.85 24.45
N MET A 30 -15.98 107.04 24.52
CA MET A 30 -15.32 108.24 25.01
C MET A 30 -15.93 108.66 26.34
N VAL A 31 -15.12 108.78 27.37
CA VAL A 31 -15.51 109.36 28.65
C VAL A 31 -14.99 110.80 28.70
N ILE A 32 -15.89 111.75 28.94
CA ILE A 32 -15.55 113.16 29.12
C ILE A 32 -15.64 113.49 30.62
N THR A 33 -14.56 114.05 31.15
CA THR A 33 -14.41 114.49 32.55
C THR A 33 -14.07 115.99 32.59
N GLY A 34 -14.24 116.63 33.76
CA GLY A 34 -14.24 118.09 33.90
C GLY A 34 -15.55 118.55 34.54
N LEU A 35 -16.29 119.44 33.86
CA LEU A 35 -17.57 120.00 34.33
C LEU A 35 -18.61 118.93 34.76
N LYS A 36 -18.75 117.85 33.98
CA LYS A 36 -19.66 116.74 34.29
C LYS A 36 -19.16 115.45 33.66
N LYS A 37 -18.98 114.40 34.46
CA LYS A 37 -18.69 113.04 33.97
C LYS A 37 -19.82 112.59 33.01
N ARG A 38 -19.47 112.29 31.76
CA ARG A 38 -20.40 111.71 30.76
C ARG A 38 -19.70 110.68 29.87
N VAL A 39 -20.45 109.68 29.43
CA VAL A 39 -19.98 108.61 28.54
C VAL A 39 -20.67 108.73 27.19
N LEU A 40 -19.90 108.65 26.11
CA LEU A 40 -20.37 108.63 24.72
C LEU A 40 -19.93 107.30 24.10
N SER A 41 -20.89 106.40 23.83
CA SER A 41 -20.68 105.13 23.12
C SER A 41 -21.49 105.17 21.82
N GLY A 42 -20.83 104.96 20.67
CA GLY A 42 -21.45 104.94 19.33
C GLY A 42 -22.22 106.21 18.92
N LYS A 43 -22.03 107.34 19.60
CA LYS A 43 -22.77 108.59 19.40
C LYS A 43 -21.82 109.79 19.37
N GLY A 44 -22.24 110.85 18.66
CA GLY A 44 -21.59 112.15 18.75
C GLY A 44 -22.02 112.89 20.00
N GLY A 45 -21.15 113.75 20.52
CA GLY A 45 -21.46 114.64 21.63
C GLY A 45 -20.55 115.87 21.64
N PHE A 46 -21.02 116.91 22.31
CA PHE A 46 -20.21 118.09 22.54
C PHE A 46 -19.13 117.82 23.62
N MET A 47 -17.97 118.46 23.46
CA MET A 47 -16.86 118.52 24.41
C MET A 47 -16.26 119.93 24.35
N VAL A 48 -16.11 120.58 25.50
CA VAL A 48 -15.55 121.93 25.63
C VAL A 48 -14.06 121.82 25.92
N PRO A 49 -13.16 122.02 24.93
CA PRO A 49 -11.76 121.59 25.02
C PRO A 49 -10.90 122.30 26.07
N PHE A 50 -11.40 123.38 26.68
CA PHE A 50 -10.71 124.11 27.75
C PHE A 50 -11.17 123.73 29.17
N LEU A 51 -12.39 123.21 29.31
CA LEU A 51 -13.02 122.89 30.61
C LEU A 51 -13.20 121.38 30.82
N GLU A 52 -12.93 120.58 29.80
CA GLU A 52 -13.21 119.15 29.78
C GLU A 52 -12.10 118.38 29.07
N THR A 53 -11.72 117.24 29.64
CA THR A 53 -10.78 116.28 29.06
C THR A 53 -11.55 115.05 28.58
N SER A 54 -11.03 114.37 27.56
CA SER A 54 -11.63 113.14 27.03
C SER A 54 -10.65 111.98 27.05
N CYS A 55 -11.07 110.85 27.60
CA CYS A 55 -10.42 109.56 27.39
C CYS A 55 -11.20 108.74 26.35
N THR A 56 -10.51 108.00 25.49
CA THR A 56 -11.10 106.98 24.61
C THR A 56 -10.59 105.59 24.94
N ILE A 57 -11.51 104.64 25.09
CA ILE A 57 -11.23 103.22 25.31
C ILE A 57 -11.87 102.39 24.19
N SER A 58 -11.24 101.27 23.81
CA SER A 58 -11.83 100.33 22.84
C SER A 58 -12.87 99.45 23.53
N LEU A 59 -13.97 99.16 22.83
CA LEU A 59 -15.00 98.19 23.21
C LEU A 59 -14.83 96.86 22.45
N GLU A 60 -13.78 96.74 21.64
CA GLU A 60 -13.43 95.53 20.89
C GLU A 60 -13.03 94.38 21.83
N ASN A 61 -13.10 93.15 21.31
CA ASN A 61 -12.61 91.98 22.03
C ASN A 61 -11.09 92.00 22.11
N ILE A 62 -10.56 91.89 23.32
CA ILE A 62 -9.14 91.75 23.62
C ILE A 62 -8.89 90.26 23.91
N SER A 63 -8.08 89.63 23.06
CA SER A 63 -7.60 88.26 23.28
C SER A 63 -6.26 88.29 24.00
N MET A 64 -6.08 87.43 24.99
CA MET A 64 -4.82 87.23 25.69
C MET A 64 -4.61 85.75 26.02
N THR A 65 -3.37 85.32 25.99
CA THR A 65 -2.96 83.97 26.39
C THR A 65 -2.31 84.07 27.76
N THR A 66 -2.74 83.22 28.70
CA THR A 66 -2.14 83.08 30.02
C THR A 66 -1.38 81.77 30.04
N ASP A 67 -0.09 81.83 30.35
CA ASP A 67 0.76 80.65 30.53
C ASP A 67 1.19 80.55 31.99
N VAL A 68 0.61 79.61 32.73
CA VAL A 68 0.93 79.37 34.13
C VAL A 68 1.86 78.18 34.22
N ASN A 69 3.13 78.47 34.46
CA ASN A 69 4.18 77.49 34.66
C ASN A 69 4.32 77.12 36.15
N GLU A 70 4.70 75.87 36.38
CA GLU A 70 5.03 75.24 37.67
C GLU A 70 3.98 75.50 38.78
N ALA A 71 2.69 75.41 38.44
CA ALA A 71 1.62 75.48 39.43
C ALA A 71 1.47 74.13 40.16
N PRO A 72 1.63 74.05 41.49
CA PRO A 72 1.42 72.80 42.22
C PRO A 72 -0.09 72.49 42.27
N SER A 73 -0.46 71.30 41.81
CA SER A 73 -1.79 70.72 42.03
C SER A 73 -2.00 70.30 43.49
N LYS A 74 -3.23 69.89 43.84
CA LYS A 74 -3.57 69.34 45.17
C LYS A 74 -2.68 68.16 45.62
N GLN A 75 -2.10 67.43 44.67
CA GLN A 75 -1.20 66.30 44.93
C GLN A 75 0.28 66.72 45.06
N GLY A 76 0.61 68.00 44.89
CA GLY A 76 1.99 68.49 44.80
C GLY A 76 2.67 68.24 43.45
N ILE A 77 1.95 67.72 42.45
CA ILE A 77 2.46 67.56 41.08
C ILE A 77 2.37 68.92 40.39
N PHE A 78 3.49 69.41 39.87
CA PHE A 78 3.54 70.66 39.12
C PHE A 78 2.90 70.51 37.74
N VAL A 79 2.04 71.45 37.38
CA VAL A 79 1.30 71.50 36.12
C VAL A 79 1.59 72.84 35.42
N ASN A 80 1.86 72.77 34.13
CA ASN A 80 1.94 73.91 33.22
C ASN A 80 0.66 73.96 32.39
N ILE A 81 -0.08 75.05 32.48
CA ILE A 81 -1.36 75.24 31.78
C ILE A 81 -1.31 76.50 30.92
N VAL A 82 -1.63 76.33 29.63
CA VAL A 82 -1.81 77.43 28.67
C VAL A 82 -3.30 77.57 28.39
N GLY A 83 -3.86 78.75 28.66
CA GLY A 83 -5.24 79.10 28.33
C GLY A 83 -5.32 80.41 27.56
N THR A 84 -6.44 80.64 26.86
CA THR A 84 -6.74 81.91 26.21
C THR A 84 -8.05 82.46 26.76
N ALA A 85 -8.00 83.72 27.18
CA ALA A 85 -9.15 84.48 27.62
C ALA A 85 -9.52 85.51 26.54
N ILE A 86 -10.82 85.66 26.29
CA ILE A 86 -11.36 86.75 25.49
C ILE A 86 -12.14 87.66 26.44
N VAL A 87 -11.68 88.90 26.60
CA VAL A 87 -12.34 89.91 27.43
C VAL A 87 -12.71 91.13 26.60
N LYS A 88 -13.68 91.92 27.08
CA LYS A 88 -13.95 93.26 26.54
C LYS A 88 -14.43 94.20 27.63
N VAL A 89 -14.44 95.50 27.38
CA VAL A 89 -15.09 96.45 28.27
C VAL A 89 -16.60 96.28 28.18
N ASN A 90 -17.31 96.16 29.32
CA ASN A 90 -18.77 96.08 29.31
C ASN A 90 -19.37 97.44 28.86
N ASN A 91 -20.36 97.42 27.97
CA ASN A 91 -20.94 98.63 27.35
C ASN A 91 -21.91 99.41 28.28
N GLU A 92 -21.95 99.07 29.56
CA GLU A 92 -22.69 99.82 30.59
C GLU A 92 -21.94 101.08 31.02
N THR A 93 -22.67 102.18 31.22
CA THR A 93 -22.11 103.48 31.62
C THR A 93 -21.19 103.39 32.85
N ASN A 94 -21.59 102.61 33.87
CA ASN A 94 -20.80 102.45 35.10
C ASN A 94 -19.51 101.65 34.85
N SER A 95 -19.58 100.61 34.04
CA SER A 95 -18.44 99.75 33.69
C SER A 95 -17.42 100.47 32.83
N ILE A 96 -17.86 101.26 31.85
CA ILE A 96 -16.99 102.11 31.04
C ILE A 96 -16.27 103.16 31.92
N LEU A 97 -16.97 103.75 32.91
CA LEU A 97 -16.34 104.69 33.84
C LEU A 97 -15.24 104.05 34.67
N LYS A 98 -15.50 102.87 35.27
CA LYS A 98 -14.50 102.09 36.02
C LYS A 98 -13.28 101.75 35.15
N ALA A 99 -13.51 101.21 33.96
CA ALA A 99 -12.45 100.82 33.04
C ALA A 99 -11.61 102.03 32.59
N VAL A 100 -12.21 103.21 32.40
CA VAL A 100 -11.44 104.43 32.11
C VAL A 100 -10.67 104.95 33.33
N GLU A 101 -11.22 104.86 34.53
CA GLU A 101 -10.51 105.26 35.76
C GLU A 101 -9.26 104.40 36.04
N GLN A 102 -9.25 103.14 35.58
CA GLN A 102 -8.15 102.20 35.80
C GLN A 102 -7.18 102.06 34.62
N PHE A 103 -7.64 102.15 33.37
CA PHE A 103 -6.84 101.80 32.18
C PHE A 103 -6.56 102.98 31.22
N CYS A 104 -7.01 104.20 31.54
CA CYS A 104 -6.79 105.38 30.68
C CYS A 104 -5.39 106.01 30.82
N SER A 105 -4.37 105.30 30.34
CA SER A 105 -2.97 105.75 30.40
C SER A 105 -2.53 106.50 29.13
N GLY A 106 -3.24 107.58 28.81
CA GLY A 106 -2.81 108.56 27.79
C GLY A 106 -2.90 108.13 26.31
N GLY A 107 -3.46 106.96 25.97
CA GLY A 107 -3.70 106.58 24.58
C GLY A 107 -4.22 105.15 24.36
N ALA A 108 -5.13 104.98 23.39
CA ALA A 108 -5.88 103.74 23.19
C ALA A 108 -5.02 102.48 22.92
N LYS A 109 -3.87 102.59 22.24
CA LYS A 109 -2.95 101.45 22.04
C LYS A 109 -2.31 100.99 23.35
N ASN A 110 -1.95 101.95 24.21
CA ASN A 110 -1.38 101.65 25.52
C ASN A 110 -2.46 101.03 26.43
N THR A 111 -3.69 101.53 26.36
CA THR A 111 -4.83 100.98 27.13
C THR A 111 -5.07 99.49 26.86
N VAL A 112 -5.03 99.02 25.60
CA VAL A 112 -5.16 97.57 25.31
C VAL A 112 -4.01 96.77 25.92
N SER A 113 -2.77 97.25 25.78
CA SER A 113 -1.58 96.61 26.37
C SER A 113 -1.67 96.53 27.89
N VAL A 114 -2.08 97.61 28.56
CA VAL A 114 -2.22 97.69 30.03
C VAL A 114 -3.36 96.78 30.52
N ILE A 115 -4.49 96.73 29.79
CA ILE A 115 -5.58 95.79 30.11
C ILE A 115 -5.07 94.35 30.00
N SER A 116 -4.41 93.99 28.89
CA SER A 116 -3.87 92.63 28.71
C SER A 116 -2.92 92.25 29.83
N SER A 117 -1.88 93.04 30.11
CA SER A 117 -0.92 92.69 31.16
C SER A 117 -1.52 92.65 32.58
N MET A 118 -2.50 93.51 32.88
CA MET A 118 -3.15 93.48 34.20
C MET A 118 -4.09 92.28 34.35
N VAL A 119 -4.88 91.99 33.33
CA VAL A 119 -5.80 90.84 33.33
C VAL A 119 -5.01 89.53 33.31
N GLU A 120 -3.93 89.43 32.53
CA GLU A 120 -3.05 88.25 32.48
C GLU A 120 -2.50 87.87 33.86
N GLN A 121 -2.05 88.85 34.65
CA GLN A 121 -1.59 88.61 36.04
C GLN A 121 -2.71 88.09 36.96
N ILE A 122 -3.93 88.61 36.79
CA ILE A 122 -5.10 88.18 37.56
C ILE A 122 -5.54 86.77 37.15
N LEU A 123 -5.52 86.48 35.85
CA LEU A 123 -5.77 85.15 35.29
C LEU A 123 -4.73 84.13 35.79
N GLU A 124 -3.44 84.48 35.80
CA GLU A 124 -2.38 83.63 36.36
C GLU A 124 -2.65 83.34 37.85
N GLY A 125 -2.93 84.38 38.65
CA GLY A 125 -3.18 84.23 40.09
C GLY A 125 -4.39 83.35 40.38
N LYS A 126 -5.52 83.61 39.71
CA LYS A 126 -6.76 82.83 39.84
C LYS A 126 -6.56 81.39 39.37
N LEU A 127 -5.94 81.17 38.21
CA LEU A 127 -5.68 79.84 37.68
C LEU A 127 -4.75 79.04 38.59
N ARG A 128 -3.64 79.62 39.08
CA ARG A 128 -2.73 78.98 40.06
C ARG A 128 -3.46 78.63 41.35
N GLY A 129 -4.34 79.51 41.82
CA GLY A 129 -5.22 79.26 42.97
C GLY A 129 -6.14 78.04 42.75
N ILE A 130 -6.85 77.99 41.62
CA ILE A 130 -7.79 76.89 41.31
C ILE A 130 -7.03 75.56 41.11
N ILE A 131 -5.90 75.56 40.39
CA ILE A 131 -5.04 74.36 40.20
C ILE A 131 -4.67 73.73 41.55
N SER A 132 -4.30 74.55 42.55
CA SER A 132 -3.91 74.04 43.88
C SER A 132 -5.02 73.26 44.61
N THR A 133 -6.28 73.47 44.22
CA THR A 133 -7.44 72.80 44.83
C THR A 133 -7.88 71.51 44.12
N LEU A 134 -7.34 71.23 42.93
CA LEU A 134 -7.73 70.11 42.07
C LEU A 134 -6.57 69.14 41.86
N THR A 135 -6.88 67.87 41.55
CA THR A 135 -5.88 66.91 41.11
C THR A 135 -5.59 67.03 39.62
N VAL A 136 -4.45 66.50 39.16
CA VAL A 136 -4.10 66.54 37.73
C VAL A 136 -5.13 65.80 36.88
N GLU A 137 -5.71 64.71 37.42
CA GLU A 137 -6.79 63.96 36.78
C GLU A 137 -8.02 64.82 36.56
N GLN A 138 -8.50 65.50 37.60
CA GLN A 138 -9.72 66.31 37.53
C GLN A 138 -9.61 67.41 36.47
N ILE A 139 -8.43 68.04 36.36
CA ILE A 139 -8.13 69.07 35.36
C ILE A 139 -8.15 68.50 33.92
N ASN A 140 -7.82 67.22 33.72
CA ASN A 140 -7.75 66.61 32.40
C ASN A 140 -9.01 65.81 31.99
N GLU A 141 -9.68 65.16 32.95
CA GLU A 141 -10.88 64.34 32.75
C GLU A 141 -12.15 65.21 32.57
N ASP A 142 -12.32 66.26 33.38
CA ASP A 142 -13.47 67.19 33.28
C ASP A 142 -13.00 68.64 33.07
N ARG A 143 -12.55 68.90 31.84
CA ARG A 143 -12.09 70.23 31.41
C ARG A 143 -13.21 71.28 31.44
N ALA A 144 -14.45 70.89 31.16
CA ALA A 144 -15.58 71.81 31.11
C ALA A 144 -15.94 72.34 32.51
N ALA A 145 -15.97 71.47 33.53
CA ALA A 145 -16.16 71.90 34.92
C ALA A 145 -14.99 72.77 35.43
N PHE A 146 -13.76 72.48 35.00
CA PHE A 146 -12.59 73.31 35.31
C PHE A 146 -12.71 74.71 34.68
N GLU A 147 -12.99 74.79 33.37
CA GLU A 147 -13.21 76.05 32.64
C GLU A 147 -14.35 76.86 33.27
N GLN A 148 -15.51 76.26 33.56
CA GLN A 148 -16.63 76.95 34.20
C GLN A 148 -16.24 77.53 35.58
N ARG A 149 -15.52 76.75 36.40
CA ARG A 149 -15.08 77.20 37.73
C ARG A 149 -14.08 78.35 37.66
N ILE A 150 -13.24 78.37 36.62
CA ILE A 150 -12.34 79.47 36.31
C ILE A 150 -13.14 80.70 35.88
N GLU A 151 -14.10 80.55 34.96
CA GLU A 151 -14.95 81.66 34.54
C GLU A 151 -15.71 82.30 35.71
N ASP A 152 -16.30 81.50 36.59
CA ASP A 152 -17.09 82.00 37.73
C ASP A 152 -16.23 82.84 38.70
N ASP A 153 -15.02 82.39 39.05
CA ASP A 153 -14.09 83.09 39.97
C ASP A 153 -13.43 84.34 39.34
N ILE A 154 -13.27 84.37 38.01
CA ILE A 154 -12.76 85.54 37.27
C ILE A 154 -13.86 86.57 37.00
N ARG A 155 -15.11 86.14 36.79
CA ARG A 155 -16.22 87.02 36.36
C ARG A 155 -16.48 88.15 37.35
N GLU A 156 -16.44 87.85 38.65
CA GLU A 156 -16.61 88.87 39.70
C GLU A 156 -15.45 89.89 39.71
N GLU A 157 -14.21 89.39 39.64
CA GLU A 157 -12.98 90.19 39.63
C GLU A 157 -12.95 91.15 38.44
N LEU A 158 -13.20 90.67 37.22
CA LEU A 158 -13.23 91.49 36.00
C LEU A 158 -14.39 92.50 36.01
N HIS A 159 -15.57 92.09 36.50
CA HIS A 159 -16.71 92.98 36.62
C HIS A 159 -16.46 94.13 37.61
N SER A 160 -15.63 93.91 38.65
CA SER A 160 -15.21 94.96 39.56
C SER A 160 -14.49 96.12 38.82
N MET A 161 -13.67 95.77 37.82
CA MET A 161 -12.89 96.68 36.96
C MET A 161 -13.64 97.19 35.72
N GLY A 162 -14.90 96.78 35.52
CA GLY A 162 -15.72 97.16 34.35
C GLY A 162 -15.44 96.34 33.09
N LEU A 163 -14.70 95.24 33.21
CA LEU A 163 -14.43 94.28 32.15
C LEU A 163 -15.45 93.12 32.19
N LEU A 164 -15.66 92.49 31.04
CA LEU A 164 -16.51 91.33 30.85
C LEU A 164 -15.70 90.21 30.22
N LEU A 165 -15.68 89.05 30.88
CA LEU A 165 -15.21 87.80 30.28
C LEU A 165 -16.24 87.33 29.25
N ILE A 166 -15.80 87.09 28.01
CA ILE A 166 -16.64 86.54 26.94
C ILE A 166 -16.56 85.02 26.93
N SER A 167 -15.34 84.50 27.10
CA SER A 167 -15.06 83.07 27.18
C SER A 167 -13.65 82.86 27.72
N TYR A 168 -13.45 81.79 28.47
CA TYR A 168 -12.13 81.26 28.82
C TYR A 168 -11.98 79.84 28.28
N SER A 169 -10.83 79.48 27.70
CA SER A 169 -10.58 78.11 27.26
C SER A 169 -9.12 77.67 27.45
N ILE A 170 -8.94 76.39 27.78
CA ILE A 170 -7.65 75.74 28.00
C ILE A 170 -7.12 75.15 26.69
N LEU A 171 -6.00 75.69 26.19
CA LEU A 171 -5.33 75.17 24.99
C LEU A 171 -4.52 73.91 25.30
N ARG A 172 -3.74 73.93 26.38
CA ARG A 172 -2.79 72.85 26.70
C ARG A 172 -2.60 72.69 28.20
N ILE A 173 -2.59 71.43 28.64
CA ILE A 173 -2.21 71.01 29.98
C ILE A 173 -0.99 70.10 29.82
N SER A 174 0.02 70.28 30.65
CA SER A 174 1.18 69.39 30.73
C SER A 174 1.68 69.30 32.17
N THR A 175 2.15 68.13 32.60
CA THR A 175 2.78 67.94 33.91
C THR A 175 4.28 68.16 33.82
N GLN A 176 4.91 68.54 34.93
CA GLN A 176 6.36 68.40 35.08
C GLN A 176 6.69 66.90 35.16
N GLY A 177 7.56 66.44 34.26
CA GLY A 177 7.82 65.01 34.07
C GLY A 177 6.65 64.25 33.42
N ALA A 178 6.91 63.00 33.05
CA ALA A 178 6.01 62.12 32.31
C ALA A 178 4.86 61.53 33.18
N TYR A 179 4.28 62.28 34.13
CA TYR A 179 3.28 61.73 35.07
C TYR A 179 2.04 61.18 34.35
N LEU A 180 1.39 62.00 33.50
CA LEU A 180 0.21 61.58 32.74
C LEU A 180 0.51 60.44 31.76
N GLU A 181 1.69 60.47 31.15
CA GLU A 181 2.17 59.43 30.23
C GLU A 181 2.42 58.10 30.95
N ASN A 182 3.17 58.11 32.06
CA ASN A 182 3.41 56.94 32.90
C ASN A 182 2.12 56.33 33.47
N ARG A 183 1.12 57.17 33.79
CA ARG A 183 -0.22 56.72 34.21
C ARG A 183 -1.01 56.10 33.04
N ALA A 184 -0.78 56.53 31.80
CA ALA A 184 -1.40 55.93 30.62
C ALA A 184 -0.78 54.57 30.26
N ILE A 185 0.53 54.33 30.50
CA ILE A 185 1.21 53.07 30.20
C ILE A 185 0.41 51.81 30.64
N PRO A 186 -0.01 51.63 31.91
CA PRO A 186 -0.75 50.45 32.32
C PRO A 186 -2.14 50.33 31.68
N GLN A 187 -2.82 51.45 31.40
CA GLN A 187 -4.12 51.45 30.72
C GLN A 187 -3.98 51.04 29.25
N ILE A 188 -2.96 51.57 28.56
CA ILE A 188 -2.61 51.21 27.19
C ILE A 188 -2.20 49.73 27.12
N ALA A 189 -1.43 49.24 28.09
CA ALA A 189 -1.04 47.83 28.18
C ALA A 189 -2.25 46.91 28.42
N SER A 190 -3.17 47.26 29.31
CA SER A 190 -4.42 46.51 29.53
C SER A 190 -5.29 46.50 28.28
N ALA A 191 -5.61 47.68 27.71
CA ALA A 191 -6.45 47.79 26.53
C ALA A 191 -5.85 47.05 25.32
N LYS A 192 -4.51 47.01 25.21
CA LYS A 192 -3.82 46.19 24.21
C LYS A 192 -3.93 44.69 24.51
N ALA A 193 -3.74 44.26 25.76
CA ALA A 193 -3.90 42.86 26.14
C ALA A 193 -5.34 42.37 25.90
N ASP A 194 -6.34 43.18 26.25
CA ASP A 194 -7.77 42.90 26.00
C ASP A 194 -8.07 42.79 24.49
N ALA A 195 -7.47 43.66 23.67
CA ALA A 195 -7.56 43.58 22.21
C ALA A 195 -6.85 42.34 21.64
N ASP A 196 -5.67 42.00 22.14
CA ASP A 196 -4.90 40.83 21.73
C ASP A 196 -5.67 39.53 22.10
N ILE A 197 -6.27 39.46 23.29
CA ILE A 197 -7.17 38.37 23.71
C ILE A 197 -8.37 38.27 22.77
N ALA A 198 -9.09 39.38 22.55
CA ALA A 198 -10.27 39.39 21.68
C ALA A 198 -9.96 38.99 20.23
N THR A 199 -8.78 39.33 19.71
CA THR A 199 -8.35 38.87 18.37
C THR A 199 -7.95 37.40 18.35
N ALA A 200 -7.30 36.90 19.40
CA ALA A 200 -6.95 35.49 19.53
C ALA A 200 -8.21 34.59 19.65
N GLU A 201 -9.20 35.02 20.43
CA GLU A 201 -10.50 34.33 20.54
C GLU A 201 -11.23 34.30 19.20
N ARG A 202 -11.35 35.45 18.50
CA ARG A 202 -11.98 35.47 17.17
C ARG A 202 -11.24 34.60 16.14
N LYS A 203 -9.91 34.53 16.20
CA LYS A 203 -9.12 33.62 15.33
C LYS A 203 -9.47 32.16 15.64
N ARG A 204 -9.40 31.75 16.91
CA ARG A 204 -9.78 30.40 17.36
C ARG A 204 -11.19 30.02 16.91
N ASP A 205 -12.17 30.92 17.11
CA ASP A 205 -13.55 30.72 16.67
C ASP A 205 -13.68 30.55 15.15
N THR A 206 -12.93 31.35 14.38
CA THR A 206 -12.90 31.27 12.92
C THR A 206 -12.27 29.97 12.45
N GLU A 207 -11.17 29.55 13.06
CA GLU A 207 -10.48 28.28 12.79
C GLU A 207 -11.37 27.08 13.11
N ILE A 208 -12.05 27.07 14.27
CA ILE A 208 -13.00 26.01 14.66
C ILE A 208 -14.15 25.91 13.66
N ARG A 209 -14.77 27.04 13.29
CA ARG A 209 -15.88 27.06 12.31
C ARG A 209 -15.40 26.59 10.93
N THR A 210 -14.22 27.02 10.50
CA THR A 210 -13.62 26.60 9.21
C THR A 210 -13.31 25.10 9.22
N ALA A 211 -12.67 24.58 10.27
CA ALA A 211 -12.37 23.16 10.40
C ALA A 211 -13.63 22.28 10.46
N ASN A 212 -14.70 22.76 11.10
CA ASN A 212 -15.99 22.09 11.12
C ASN A 212 -16.64 22.07 9.72
N ALA A 213 -16.65 23.21 9.01
CA ALA A 213 -17.20 23.29 7.66
C ALA A 213 -16.42 22.43 6.65
N VAL A 214 -15.08 22.39 6.76
CA VAL A 214 -14.23 21.49 5.95
C VAL A 214 -14.56 20.03 6.24
N ARG A 215 -14.61 19.63 7.52
CA ARG A 215 -14.92 18.24 7.92
C ARG A 215 -16.31 17.80 7.43
N GLU A 216 -17.30 18.70 7.48
CA GLU A 216 -18.65 18.42 6.99
C GLU A 216 -18.70 18.30 5.46
N GLY A 217 -17.99 19.18 4.75
CA GLY A 217 -17.84 19.10 3.29
C GLY A 217 -17.10 17.84 2.82
N GLU A 218 -16.01 17.46 3.49
CA GLU A 218 -15.28 16.21 3.22
C GLU A 218 -16.14 14.98 3.50
N LYS A 219 -16.90 14.97 4.61
CA LYS A 219 -17.84 13.89 4.92
C LYS A 219 -18.91 13.75 3.83
N ALA A 220 -19.49 14.86 3.37
CA ALA A 220 -20.47 14.85 2.28
C ALA A 220 -19.86 14.34 0.97
N LYS A 221 -18.62 14.73 0.65
CA LYS A 221 -17.87 14.26 -0.53
C LYS A 221 -17.59 12.75 -0.48
N LEU A 222 -17.13 12.24 0.66
CA LEU A 222 -16.85 10.81 0.85
C LEU A 222 -18.12 9.96 0.77
N LEU A 223 -19.26 10.45 1.29
CA LEU A 223 -20.55 9.78 1.15
C LEU A 223 -20.98 9.70 -0.33
N ALA A 224 -20.88 10.81 -1.08
CA ALA A 224 -21.19 10.83 -2.51
C ALA A 224 -20.24 9.93 -3.33
N GLU A 225 -18.94 9.92 -3.03
CA GLU A 225 -17.96 9.02 -3.66
C GLU A 225 -18.26 7.54 -3.37
N THR A 226 -18.70 7.23 -2.14
CA THR A 226 -19.12 5.87 -1.75
C THR A 226 -20.36 5.45 -2.54
N GLU A 227 -21.40 6.28 -2.58
CA GLU A 227 -22.65 5.98 -3.32
C GLU A 227 -22.41 5.82 -4.83
N ILE A 228 -21.48 6.61 -5.41
CA ILE A 228 -21.03 6.43 -6.79
C ILE A 228 -20.30 5.09 -6.97
N ALA A 229 -19.39 4.73 -6.06
CA ALA A 229 -18.66 3.47 -6.13
C ALA A 229 -19.58 2.24 -5.97
N GLU A 230 -20.58 2.31 -5.08
CA GLU A 230 -21.61 1.28 -4.96
C GLU A 230 -22.46 1.18 -6.23
N SER A 231 -22.91 2.31 -6.78
CA SER A 231 -23.65 2.36 -8.04
C SER A 231 -22.85 1.77 -9.22
N GLN A 232 -21.53 2.00 -9.26
CA GLN A 232 -20.63 1.41 -10.26
C GLN A 232 -20.45 -0.10 -10.06
N ARG A 233 -20.24 -0.55 -8.82
CA ARG A 233 -20.16 -1.98 -8.44
C ARG A 233 -21.43 -2.72 -8.84
N ASP A 234 -22.59 -2.20 -8.46
CA ASP A 234 -23.89 -2.82 -8.72
C ASP A 234 -24.24 -2.83 -10.21
N LYS A 235 -23.84 -1.77 -10.95
CA LYS A 235 -23.90 -1.77 -12.42
C LYS A 235 -23.00 -2.85 -13.02
N LEU A 236 -21.76 -3.02 -12.53
CA LEU A 236 -20.84 -4.04 -13.02
C LEU A 236 -21.40 -5.45 -12.77
N ILE A 237 -21.88 -5.73 -11.55
CA ILE A 237 -22.51 -7.01 -11.19
C ILE A 237 -23.68 -7.32 -12.11
N LYS A 238 -24.56 -6.34 -12.39
CA LYS A 238 -25.68 -6.52 -13.34
C LYS A 238 -25.21 -6.78 -14.77
N VAL A 239 -24.17 -6.07 -15.24
CA VAL A 239 -23.61 -6.30 -16.59
C VAL A 239 -23.02 -7.71 -16.71
N GLU A 240 -22.25 -8.16 -15.71
CA GLU A 240 -21.68 -9.51 -15.72
C GLU A 240 -22.74 -10.60 -15.51
N SER A 241 -23.80 -10.36 -14.73
CA SER A 241 -24.92 -11.32 -14.63
C SER A 241 -25.66 -11.46 -15.96
N TYR A 242 -25.92 -10.34 -16.68
CA TYR A 242 -26.52 -10.40 -18.01
C TYR A 242 -25.58 -11.01 -19.07
N ARG A 243 -24.26 -10.89 -18.92
CA ARG A 243 -23.29 -11.62 -19.75
C ARG A 243 -23.35 -13.12 -19.49
N ALA A 244 -23.28 -13.54 -18.24
CA ALA A 244 -23.38 -14.95 -17.87
C ALA A 244 -24.71 -15.58 -18.34
N GLU A 245 -25.82 -14.84 -18.28
CA GLU A 245 -27.13 -15.27 -18.81
C GLU A 245 -27.13 -15.37 -20.34
N GLN A 246 -26.55 -14.40 -21.06
CA GLN A 246 -26.36 -14.46 -22.52
C GLN A 246 -25.44 -15.59 -22.95
N ASP A 247 -24.31 -15.78 -22.28
CA ASP A 247 -23.33 -16.82 -22.58
C ASP A 247 -23.92 -18.21 -22.31
N LYS A 248 -24.74 -18.35 -21.26
CA LYS A 248 -25.52 -19.58 -21.01
C LYS A 248 -26.54 -19.81 -22.13
N ALA A 249 -27.37 -18.83 -22.45
CA ALA A 249 -28.36 -18.95 -23.52
C ALA A 249 -27.72 -19.25 -24.89
N LYS A 250 -26.53 -18.70 -25.14
CA LYS A 250 -25.73 -18.99 -26.33
C LYS A 250 -25.13 -20.40 -26.29
N ALA A 251 -24.60 -20.85 -25.16
CA ALA A 251 -24.12 -22.22 -25.01
C ALA A 251 -25.25 -23.24 -25.20
N ASP A 252 -26.43 -22.99 -24.63
CA ASP A 252 -27.62 -23.81 -24.83
C ASP A 252 -28.04 -23.83 -26.31
N ALA A 253 -27.98 -22.69 -27.00
CA ALA A 253 -28.25 -22.60 -28.45
C ALA A 253 -27.19 -23.32 -29.31
N ASP A 254 -25.90 -23.18 -28.99
CA ASP A 254 -24.79 -23.86 -29.68
C ASP A 254 -24.86 -25.38 -29.48
N VAL A 255 -25.25 -25.86 -28.29
CA VAL A 255 -25.51 -27.28 -28.00
C VAL A 255 -26.71 -27.77 -28.79
N ALA A 256 -27.82 -27.02 -28.83
CA ALA A 256 -29.00 -27.38 -29.61
C ALA A 256 -28.70 -27.42 -31.13
N TYR A 257 -27.88 -26.50 -31.63
CA TYR A 257 -27.44 -26.47 -33.03
C TYR A 257 -26.57 -27.69 -33.37
N LYS A 258 -25.54 -27.97 -32.55
CA LYS A 258 -24.68 -29.16 -32.71
C LYS A 258 -25.42 -30.47 -32.58
N LEU A 259 -26.38 -30.57 -31.66
CA LEU A 259 -27.21 -31.78 -31.52
C LEU A 259 -28.02 -32.03 -32.80
N LYS A 260 -28.59 -30.97 -33.39
CA LYS A 260 -29.33 -31.05 -34.65
C LYS A 260 -28.41 -31.35 -35.86
N GLU A 261 -27.18 -30.87 -35.85
CA GLU A 261 -26.15 -31.21 -36.84
C GLU A 261 -25.80 -32.71 -36.76
N ILE A 262 -25.51 -33.23 -35.56
CA ILE A 262 -25.25 -34.66 -35.30
C ILE A 262 -26.47 -35.53 -35.63
N GLU A 263 -27.68 -35.09 -35.33
CA GLU A 263 -28.92 -35.81 -35.69
C GLU A 263 -29.08 -35.92 -37.22
N ASN A 264 -28.81 -34.84 -37.96
CA ASN A 264 -28.80 -34.86 -39.42
C ASN A 264 -27.69 -35.77 -39.98
N GLU A 265 -26.46 -35.71 -39.43
CA GLU A 265 -25.37 -36.60 -39.83
C GLU A 265 -25.70 -38.07 -39.55
N SER A 266 -26.30 -38.37 -38.40
CA SER A 266 -26.75 -39.71 -38.03
C SER A 266 -27.81 -40.23 -39.00
N LEU A 267 -28.81 -39.41 -39.35
CA LEU A 267 -29.83 -39.75 -40.36
C LEU A 267 -29.20 -40.02 -41.74
N VAL A 268 -28.20 -39.23 -42.14
CA VAL A 268 -27.46 -39.46 -43.40
C VAL A 268 -26.65 -40.75 -43.33
N ALA A 269 -25.97 -41.02 -42.21
CA ALA A 269 -25.19 -42.25 -42.01
C ALA A 269 -26.08 -43.50 -41.99
N GLU A 270 -27.26 -43.44 -41.37
CA GLU A 270 -28.27 -44.51 -41.40
C GLU A 270 -28.78 -44.77 -42.83
N GLN A 271 -29.08 -43.70 -43.59
CA GLN A 271 -29.49 -43.82 -44.99
C GLN A 271 -28.38 -44.45 -45.85
N GLN A 272 -27.12 -44.03 -45.66
CA GLN A 272 -25.96 -44.63 -46.34
C GLN A 272 -25.76 -46.10 -45.96
N ALA A 273 -25.89 -46.46 -44.68
CA ALA A 273 -25.77 -47.83 -44.20
C ALA A 273 -26.90 -48.74 -44.74
N ALA A 274 -28.13 -48.22 -44.86
CA ALA A 274 -29.23 -48.93 -45.49
C ALA A 274 -28.99 -49.16 -47.00
N LEU A 275 -28.42 -48.17 -47.70
CA LEU A 275 -27.99 -48.28 -49.09
C LEU A 275 -26.88 -49.32 -49.27
N ALA A 276 -25.86 -49.30 -48.40
CA ALA A 276 -24.76 -50.26 -48.39
C ALA A 276 -25.26 -51.70 -48.16
N LYS A 277 -26.18 -51.91 -47.21
CA LYS A 277 -26.82 -53.23 -46.98
C LYS A 277 -27.59 -53.74 -48.20
N LYS A 278 -28.36 -52.87 -48.89
CA LYS A 278 -29.02 -53.25 -50.14
C LYS A 278 -28.04 -53.63 -51.25
N ASN A 279 -26.94 -52.87 -51.39
CA ASN A 279 -25.92 -53.15 -52.40
C ASN A 279 -25.17 -54.47 -52.10
N ALA A 280 -24.91 -54.79 -50.83
CA ALA A 280 -24.29 -56.04 -50.41
C ALA A 280 -25.15 -57.28 -50.78
N LEU A 281 -26.46 -57.22 -50.52
CA LEU A 281 -27.41 -58.29 -50.90
C LEU A 281 -27.39 -58.58 -52.42
N VAL A 282 -27.38 -57.53 -53.25
CA VAL A 282 -27.32 -57.68 -54.72
C VAL A 282 -26.00 -58.32 -55.19
N VAL A 283 -24.89 -58.07 -54.48
CA VAL A 283 -23.59 -58.70 -54.76
C VAL A 283 -23.58 -60.17 -54.34
N GLU A 284 -24.20 -60.49 -53.19
CA GLU A 284 -24.28 -61.86 -52.66
C GLU A 284 -25.11 -62.78 -53.56
N GLU A 285 -26.27 -62.31 -54.04
CA GLU A 285 -27.11 -63.05 -55.02
C GLU A 285 -26.36 -63.32 -56.35
N ARG A 286 -25.52 -62.37 -56.80
CA ARG A 286 -24.66 -62.55 -57.99
C ARG A 286 -23.61 -63.65 -57.78
N LEU A 287 -22.89 -63.61 -56.65
CA LEU A 287 -21.83 -64.58 -56.34
C LEU A 287 -22.36 -66.01 -56.22
N VAL A 288 -23.57 -66.19 -55.67
CA VAL A 288 -24.21 -67.51 -55.57
C VAL A 288 -24.54 -68.10 -56.95
N ALA A 289 -24.90 -67.28 -57.94
CA ALA A 289 -25.18 -67.74 -59.29
C ALA A 289 -23.93 -68.17 -60.07
N GLU A 290 -22.80 -67.48 -59.85
CA GLU A 290 -21.57 -67.61 -60.65
C GLU A 290 -20.58 -68.65 -60.09
N VAL A 291 -20.46 -68.77 -58.76
CA VAL A 291 -19.40 -69.60 -58.13
C VAL A 291 -19.87 -71.01 -57.77
N LYS A 292 -21.14 -71.21 -57.37
CA LYS A 292 -21.61 -72.52 -56.87
C LYS A 292 -21.80 -73.56 -57.99
N LYS A 293 -22.43 -73.18 -59.10
CA LYS A 293 -22.76 -74.10 -60.20
C LYS A 293 -21.53 -74.77 -60.84
N PRO A 294 -20.37 -74.10 -61.03
CA PRO A 294 -19.15 -74.77 -61.51
C PRO A 294 -18.43 -75.62 -60.44
N ALA A 295 -18.61 -75.30 -59.16
CA ALA A 295 -17.90 -75.96 -58.05
C ALA A 295 -18.48 -77.35 -57.75
N ASP A 296 -19.82 -77.50 -57.73
CA ASP A 296 -20.48 -78.78 -57.46
C ASP A 296 -20.18 -79.83 -58.55
N ALA A 297 -19.96 -79.40 -59.80
CA ALA A 297 -19.59 -80.28 -60.92
C ALA A 297 -18.19 -80.92 -60.74
N LYS A 298 -17.20 -80.15 -60.27
CA LYS A 298 -15.83 -80.67 -60.04
C LYS A 298 -15.74 -81.65 -58.88
N LYS A 299 -16.60 -81.53 -57.87
CA LYS A 299 -16.56 -82.40 -56.69
C LYS A 299 -16.91 -83.85 -57.05
N TYR A 300 -17.90 -84.04 -57.92
CA TYR A 300 -18.36 -85.35 -58.38
C TYR A 300 -17.29 -86.11 -59.22
N GLU A 301 -16.59 -85.40 -60.10
CA GLU A 301 -15.50 -85.99 -60.91
C GLU A 301 -14.31 -86.46 -60.06
N THR A 302 -14.06 -85.80 -58.93
CA THR A 302 -12.92 -86.11 -58.05
C THR A 302 -13.21 -87.35 -57.16
N GLU A 303 -14.45 -87.50 -56.68
CA GLU A 303 -14.85 -88.64 -55.83
C GLU A 303 -14.85 -89.98 -56.60
N VAL A 304 -15.24 -89.99 -57.89
CA VAL A 304 -15.28 -91.21 -58.72
C VAL A 304 -13.87 -91.74 -59.04
N ASN A 305 -12.89 -90.87 -59.28
CA ASN A 305 -11.53 -91.29 -59.60
C ASN A 305 -10.78 -91.83 -58.37
N ALA A 306 -11.01 -91.25 -57.18
CA ALA A 306 -10.36 -91.68 -55.95
C ALA A 306 -10.75 -93.11 -55.51
N GLU A 307 -12.00 -93.51 -55.73
CA GLU A 307 -12.48 -94.87 -55.37
C GLU A 307 -11.85 -95.95 -56.29
N ALA A 308 -11.58 -95.62 -57.56
CA ALA A 308 -11.00 -96.54 -58.54
C ALA A 308 -9.52 -96.89 -58.26
N GLU A 309 -8.74 -95.96 -57.70
CA GLU A 309 -7.33 -96.22 -57.31
C GLU A 309 -7.23 -96.99 -55.99
N LYS A 310 -8.16 -96.75 -55.06
CA LYS A 310 -8.24 -97.43 -53.77
C LYS A 310 -8.51 -98.94 -53.93
N ILE A 311 -9.41 -99.33 -54.83
CA ILE A 311 -9.72 -100.74 -55.11
C ILE A 311 -8.55 -101.45 -55.81
N ARG A 312 -7.78 -100.75 -56.65
CA ARG A 312 -6.66 -101.33 -57.41
C ARG A 312 -5.45 -101.67 -56.53
N SER A 313 -5.16 -100.84 -55.53
CA SER A 313 -4.05 -101.05 -54.59
C SER A 313 -4.30 -102.19 -53.59
N ILE A 314 -5.53 -102.34 -53.08
CA ILE A 314 -5.87 -103.40 -52.11
C ILE A 314 -5.66 -104.80 -52.70
N LYS A 315 -6.16 -105.07 -53.90
CA LYS A 315 -6.00 -106.41 -54.54
C LYS A 315 -4.56 -106.77 -54.91
N GLN A 316 -3.69 -105.77 -55.10
CA GLN A 316 -2.26 -106.02 -55.36
C GLN A 316 -1.48 -106.37 -54.09
N ALA A 317 -1.90 -105.86 -52.92
CA ALA A 317 -1.30 -106.19 -51.64
C ALA A 317 -1.69 -107.60 -51.14
N GLU A 318 -2.95 -108.00 -51.32
CA GLU A 318 -3.44 -109.33 -50.90
C GLU A 318 -2.70 -110.48 -51.62
N ALA A 319 -2.50 -110.36 -52.94
CA ALA A 319 -1.80 -111.36 -53.75
C ALA A 319 -0.31 -111.55 -53.34
N GLN A 320 0.34 -110.53 -52.79
CA GLN A 320 1.72 -110.61 -52.31
C GLN A 320 1.80 -111.22 -50.89
N ALA A 321 0.82 -110.94 -50.03
CA ALA A 321 0.78 -111.47 -48.67
C ALA A 321 0.54 -113.00 -48.62
N GLU A 322 -0.23 -113.54 -49.55
CA GLU A 322 -0.57 -114.97 -49.59
C GLU A 322 0.60 -115.84 -50.10
N ALA A 323 1.34 -115.35 -51.10
CA ALA A 323 2.55 -116.01 -51.62
C ALA A 323 3.68 -116.15 -50.57
N ILE A 324 3.79 -115.18 -49.65
CA ILE A 324 4.80 -115.21 -48.58
C ILE A 324 4.44 -116.24 -47.49
N LYS A 325 3.15 -116.35 -47.13
CA LYS A 325 2.67 -117.33 -46.13
C LYS A 325 2.91 -118.78 -46.59
N ILE A 326 2.69 -119.08 -47.87
CA ILE A 326 2.84 -120.45 -48.40
C ILE A 326 4.30 -120.91 -48.39
N LYS A 327 5.27 -120.01 -48.67
CA LYS A 327 6.70 -120.33 -48.54
C LYS A 327 7.15 -120.55 -47.09
N ALA A 328 6.71 -119.68 -46.17
CA ALA A 328 7.11 -119.76 -44.76
C ALA A 328 6.66 -121.06 -44.06
N ILE A 329 5.53 -121.66 -44.48
CA ILE A 329 5.05 -122.93 -43.93
C ILE A 329 5.91 -124.11 -44.44
N ALA A 330 6.27 -124.12 -45.73
CA ALA A 330 7.10 -125.17 -46.31
C ALA A 330 8.52 -125.22 -45.73
N GLU A 331 9.11 -124.05 -45.43
CA GLU A 331 10.44 -123.95 -44.81
C GLU A 331 10.43 -124.38 -43.33
N ALA A 332 9.32 -124.16 -42.60
CA ALA A 332 9.19 -124.54 -41.19
C ALA A 332 9.08 -126.06 -40.98
N ASP A 333 8.38 -126.79 -41.85
CA ASP A 333 8.25 -128.24 -41.75
C ASP A 333 9.55 -128.97 -42.19
N ALA A 334 10.28 -128.41 -43.17
CA ALA A 334 11.61 -128.91 -43.52
C ALA A 334 12.61 -128.82 -42.35
N LEU A 335 12.58 -127.71 -41.60
CA LEU A 335 13.47 -127.50 -40.45
C LEU A 335 13.21 -128.48 -39.29
N LYS A 336 11.94 -128.84 -39.04
CA LYS A 336 11.58 -129.84 -38.01
C LYS A 336 12.08 -131.24 -38.34
N ILE A 337 12.02 -131.65 -39.61
CA ILE A 337 12.46 -132.98 -40.03
C ILE A 337 14.00 -133.10 -39.96
N ALA A 338 14.73 -132.04 -40.34
CA ALA A 338 16.19 -131.98 -40.17
C ALA A 338 16.61 -132.05 -38.68
N ALA A 339 15.95 -131.29 -37.80
CA ALA A 339 16.29 -131.24 -36.39
C ALA A 339 16.10 -132.58 -35.64
N ILE A 340 15.20 -133.45 -36.10
CA ILE A 340 15.01 -134.80 -35.53
C ILE A 340 16.14 -135.74 -36.01
N ALA A 341 16.56 -135.64 -37.28
CA ALA A 341 17.65 -136.44 -37.82
C ALA A 341 19.01 -136.09 -37.18
N ASP A 342 19.29 -134.80 -36.96
CA ASP A 342 20.52 -134.35 -36.29
C ASP A 342 20.59 -134.81 -34.82
N ALA A 343 19.45 -134.88 -34.12
CA ALA A 343 19.39 -135.35 -32.73
C ALA A 343 19.77 -136.84 -32.59
N GLU A 344 19.39 -137.70 -33.54
CA GLU A 344 19.80 -139.11 -33.55
C GLU A 344 21.27 -139.28 -33.98
N ALA A 345 21.74 -138.47 -34.95
CA ALA A 345 23.13 -138.47 -35.39
C ALA A 345 24.11 -138.04 -34.27
N ILE A 346 23.76 -137.04 -33.47
CA ILE A 346 24.58 -136.59 -32.33
C ILE A 346 24.62 -137.65 -31.22
N LYS A 347 23.51 -138.37 -30.99
CA LYS A 347 23.45 -139.46 -29.99
C LYS A 347 24.33 -140.64 -30.38
N ALA A 348 24.40 -140.97 -31.68
CA ALA A 348 25.30 -142.00 -32.21
C ALA A 348 26.79 -141.57 -32.17
N ARG A 349 27.10 -140.32 -32.52
CA ARG A 349 28.48 -139.79 -32.44
C ARG A 349 29.00 -139.72 -31.01
N GLY A 350 28.19 -139.30 -30.04
CA GLY A 350 28.61 -139.20 -28.64
C GLY A 350 29.03 -140.52 -28.00
N ILE A 351 28.45 -141.65 -28.43
CA ILE A 351 28.85 -143.00 -27.96
C ILE A 351 30.21 -143.40 -28.58
N ALA A 352 30.40 -143.14 -29.88
CA ALA A 352 31.67 -143.44 -30.56
C ALA A 352 32.83 -142.54 -30.11
N GLU A 353 32.58 -141.26 -29.83
CA GLU A 353 33.59 -140.32 -29.34
C GLU A 353 34.01 -140.62 -27.89
N ALA A 354 33.10 -141.13 -27.05
CA ALA A 354 33.43 -141.54 -25.68
C ALA A 354 34.41 -142.73 -25.65
N GLU A 355 34.27 -143.70 -26.56
CA GLU A 355 35.22 -144.82 -26.71
C GLU A 355 36.56 -144.35 -27.31
N ALA A 356 36.53 -143.44 -28.29
CA ALA A 356 37.74 -142.87 -28.91
C ALA A 356 38.56 -142.00 -27.95
N ILE A 357 37.91 -141.18 -27.10
CA ILE A 357 38.58 -140.33 -26.10
C ILE A 357 39.29 -141.19 -25.03
N LYS A 358 38.69 -142.33 -24.66
CA LYS A 358 39.29 -143.29 -23.72
C LYS A 358 40.58 -143.93 -24.27
N ALA A 359 40.68 -144.10 -25.59
CA ALA A 359 41.91 -144.54 -26.26
C ALA A 359 42.95 -143.42 -26.44
N LYS A 360 42.52 -142.20 -26.82
CA LYS A 360 43.41 -141.05 -26.99
C LYS A 360 44.05 -140.56 -25.68
N GLY A 361 43.33 -140.60 -24.56
CA GLY A 361 43.84 -140.17 -23.26
C GLY A 361 45.06 -140.96 -22.77
N ILE A 362 45.25 -142.19 -23.26
CA ILE A 362 46.43 -143.03 -22.95
C ILE A 362 47.64 -142.61 -23.80
N ALA A 363 47.42 -142.16 -25.06
CA ALA A 363 48.47 -141.75 -25.98
C ALA A 363 48.95 -140.29 -25.79
N GLU A 364 48.09 -139.38 -25.34
CA GLU A 364 48.47 -137.98 -25.10
C GLU A 364 49.34 -137.79 -23.84
N ALA A 365 49.34 -138.76 -22.92
CA ALA A 365 50.26 -138.79 -21.79
C ALA A 365 51.72 -139.01 -22.24
N GLU A 366 51.98 -139.99 -23.12
CA GLU A 366 53.33 -140.30 -23.64
C GLU A 366 53.93 -139.19 -24.54
N SER A 367 53.11 -138.28 -25.07
CA SER A 367 53.58 -137.20 -25.94
C SER A 367 53.95 -135.92 -25.18
N LYS A 368 53.38 -135.68 -23.99
CA LYS A 368 53.60 -134.43 -23.24
C LYS A 368 54.93 -134.39 -22.50
N ASP A 369 55.48 -135.54 -22.09
CA ASP A 369 56.82 -135.61 -21.52
C ASP A 369 57.91 -135.25 -22.54
N ARG A 370 57.73 -135.58 -23.83
CA ARG A 370 58.72 -135.31 -24.88
C ARG A 370 58.74 -133.86 -25.37
N LEU A 371 57.67 -133.08 -25.19
CA LEU A 371 57.66 -131.67 -25.61
C LEU A 371 58.38 -130.75 -24.60
N ALA A 372 58.49 -131.17 -23.34
CA ALA A 372 59.17 -130.40 -22.29
C ALA A 372 60.66 -130.17 -22.59
N GLU A 373 61.33 -131.10 -23.29
CA GLU A 373 62.74 -130.97 -23.69
C GLU A 373 62.96 -129.94 -24.82
N ALA A 374 61.93 -129.62 -25.61
CA ALA A 374 62.04 -128.69 -26.74
C ALA A 374 62.03 -127.20 -26.33
N MET A 375 61.48 -126.86 -25.15
CA MET A 375 61.41 -125.48 -24.64
C MET A 375 62.75 -124.93 -24.11
N ALA A 376 63.84 -125.71 -24.15
CA ALA A 376 65.10 -125.36 -23.48
C ALA A 376 66.15 -124.61 -24.33
N LYS A 377 65.89 -124.30 -25.61
CA LYS A 377 67.00 -124.02 -26.57
C LYS A 377 67.02 -122.75 -27.41
N TYR A 378 66.05 -121.83 -27.35
CA TYR A 378 66.15 -120.55 -28.07
C TYR A 378 65.66 -119.36 -27.23
N GLY A 379 66.52 -118.33 -27.13
CA GLY A 379 66.28 -117.13 -26.33
C GLY A 379 66.75 -115.85 -27.03
N GLU A 380 66.53 -114.74 -26.32
CA GLU A 380 66.91 -113.34 -26.60
C GLU A 380 66.24 -112.61 -27.79
N ALA A 381 65.65 -111.45 -27.43
CA ALA A 381 65.25 -110.30 -28.26
C ALA A 381 64.05 -110.41 -29.25
N ALA A 382 62.81 -110.22 -28.75
CA ALA A 382 61.67 -109.73 -29.56
C ALA A 382 60.48 -109.05 -28.81
N ILE A 383 60.48 -108.93 -27.48
CA ILE A 383 59.29 -108.48 -26.70
C ILE A 383 59.21 -106.94 -26.54
N VAL A 384 60.08 -106.18 -27.21
CA VAL A 384 60.24 -104.72 -26.99
C VAL A 384 59.16 -103.86 -27.67
N GLU A 385 58.41 -104.39 -28.64
CA GLU A 385 57.46 -103.58 -29.44
C GLU A 385 56.00 -103.62 -28.94
N LEU A 386 55.56 -104.71 -28.29
CA LEU A 386 54.13 -104.93 -27.97
C LEU A 386 53.56 -104.04 -26.84
N VAL A 387 54.40 -103.27 -26.13
CA VAL A 387 54.02 -102.55 -24.89
C VAL A 387 53.91 -101.02 -25.06
N VAL A 388 54.39 -100.46 -26.17
CA VAL A 388 54.58 -99.00 -26.32
C VAL A 388 53.35 -98.25 -26.88
N GLY A 389 52.40 -98.94 -27.54
CA GLY A 389 51.42 -98.29 -28.42
C GLY A 389 50.06 -97.83 -27.85
N ARG A 390 49.68 -98.13 -26.60
CA ARG A 390 48.27 -98.00 -26.15
C ARG A 390 48.00 -97.36 -24.77
N LEU A 391 49.02 -96.88 -24.05
CA LEU A 391 48.82 -96.22 -22.75
C LEU A 391 48.35 -94.73 -22.76
N PRO A 392 48.67 -93.87 -23.75
CA PRO A 392 48.44 -92.42 -23.60
C PRO A 392 46.96 -91.94 -23.54
N GLU A 393 46.02 -92.67 -24.15
CA GLU A 393 44.67 -92.15 -24.37
C GLU A 393 43.78 -92.17 -23.11
N ILE A 394 44.05 -93.07 -22.15
CA ILE A 394 43.23 -93.22 -20.93
C ILE A 394 43.57 -92.17 -19.87
N MET A 395 44.84 -91.72 -19.80
CA MET A 395 45.29 -90.74 -18.79
C MET A 395 44.76 -89.32 -19.07
N THR A 396 44.62 -88.95 -20.34
CA THR A 396 44.31 -87.56 -20.75
C THR A 396 42.84 -87.17 -20.49
N ALA A 397 41.93 -88.14 -20.41
CA ALA A 397 40.50 -87.89 -20.22
C ALA A 397 40.13 -87.57 -18.75
N VAL A 398 40.98 -87.90 -17.78
CA VAL A 398 40.68 -87.79 -16.34
C VAL A 398 41.18 -86.48 -15.73
N ALA A 399 42.27 -85.90 -16.24
CA ALA A 399 42.93 -84.73 -15.63
C ALA A 399 42.28 -83.37 -15.95
N LYS A 400 41.48 -83.27 -17.02
CA LYS A 400 40.98 -81.99 -17.57
C LYS A 400 40.23 -81.05 -16.59
N PRO A 401 39.50 -81.53 -15.56
CA PRO A 401 38.81 -80.63 -14.63
C PRO A 401 39.65 -80.08 -13.46
N MET A 402 40.94 -80.42 -13.34
CA MET A 402 41.74 -80.07 -12.15
C MET A 402 42.90 -79.06 -12.38
N GLU A 403 43.17 -78.64 -13.62
CA GLU A 403 44.36 -77.82 -13.95
C GLU A 403 44.13 -76.29 -13.84
N GLN A 404 43.13 -75.83 -13.07
CA GLN A 404 42.77 -74.40 -12.94
C GLN A 404 42.63 -73.87 -11.50
N VAL A 405 43.49 -74.27 -10.56
CA VAL A 405 43.78 -73.47 -9.34
C VAL A 405 45.22 -73.71 -8.90
N ASP A 406 46.10 -72.69 -8.93
CA ASP A 406 47.52 -72.91 -8.59
C ASP A 406 48.24 -71.80 -7.79
N LYS A 407 47.50 -70.86 -7.19
CA LYS A 407 48.04 -70.09 -6.05
C LYS A 407 46.97 -69.58 -5.09
N ILE A 408 46.83 -70.26 -3.96
CA ILE A 408 46.12 -69.79 -2.78
C ILE A 408 47.17 -69.28 -1.79
N THR A 409 47.01 -68.06 -1.29
CA THR A 409 47.81 -67.52 -0.18
C THR A 409 46.85 -66.80 0.76
N ILE A 410 46.76 -67.30 2.00
CA ILE A 410 45.95 -66.70 3.07
C ILE A 410 46.91 -66.42 4.22
N ILE A 411 47.11 -65.14 4.53
CA ILE A 411 47.59 -64.69 5.83
C ILE A 411 46.72 -63.50 6.24
N ASP A 412 46.26 -63.55 7.49
CA ASP A 412 45.30 -62.64 8.11
C ASP A 412 46.00 -61.39 8.71
N ASN A 413 45.16 -60.47 9.20
CA ASN A 413 45.39 -59.56 10.33
C ASN A 413 45.72 -58.09 9.98
N GLY A 414 44.64 -57.28 9.85
CA GLY A 414 44.66 -55.86 10.25
C GLY A 414 44.25 -54.82 9.18
N GLY A 415 43.12 -54.14 9.43
CA GLY A 415 42.98 -52.70 9.10
C GLY A 415 42.56 -52.28 7.68
N ARG A 416 41.24 -52.21 7.43
CA ARG A 416 40.49 -51.26 6.56
C ARG A 416 41.11 -50.74 5.24
N GLN A 417 40.31 -50.88 4.16
CA GLN A 417 40.47 -50.43 2.75
C GLN A 417 41.19 -51.46 1.84
N GLY A 418 40.68 -51.81 0.65
CA GLY A 418 39.42 -51.40 0.01
C GLY A 418 39.08 -52.23 -1.26
N ALA A 419 38.05 -51.80 -2.00
CA ALA A 419 37.75 -52.20 -3.39
C ALA A 419 37.46 -53.70 -3.69
N SER A 420 36.66 -54.37 -2.86
CA SER A 420 35.93 -55.58 -3.29
C SER A 420 34.82 -55.27 -4.30
N LYS A 421 34.51 -56.26 -5.18
CA LYS A 421 33.29 -56.43 -6.03
C LYS A 421 33.39 -56.04 -7.52
N LEU A 422 34.23 -56.76 -8.30
CA LEU A 422 34.03 -56.89 -9.76
C LEU A 422 33.98 -58.33 -10.29
N THR A 423 34.26 -59.36 -9.46
CA THR A 423 34.43 -60.75 -9.94
C THR A 423 33.68 -61.82 -9.12
N LYS A 424 32.58 -61.43 -8.44
CA LYS A 424 31.70 -62.38 -7.72
C LYS A 424 30.22 -62.31 -8.14
N LEU A 425 29.94 -61.82 -9.35
CA LEU A 425 28.58 -61.80 -9.94
C LEU A 425 28.27 -63.03 -10.83
N VAL A 426 29.25 -63.92 -11.04
CA VAL A 426 29.17 -65.02 -12.04
C VAL A 426 28.52 -66.31 -11.47
N ALA A 427 28.19 -66.37 -10.17
CA ALA A 427 27.72 -67.60 -9.52
C ALA A 427 26.24 -67.60 -9.06
N ASP A 428 25.65 -66.44 -8.74
CA ASP A 428 24.30 -66.38 -8.12
C ASP A 428 23.13 -66.15 -9.09
N ILE A 429 23.40 -65.87 -10.37
CA ILE A 429 22.35 -65.49 -11.35
C ILE A 429 21.57 -66.71 -11.90
N THR A 430 22.06 -67.94 -11.70
CA THR A 430 21.52 -69.14 -12.35
C THR A 430 20.29 -69.75 -11.66
N THR A 431 19.91 -69.35 -10.45
CA THR A 431 19.07 -70.23 -9.59
C THR A 431 17.84 -69.64 -8.87
N ASN A 432 17.57 -68.33 -8.89
CA ASN A 432 16.42 -67.75 -8.15
C ASN A 432 15.49 -66.81 -8.94
N GLY A 433 15.47 -66.92 -10.28
CA GLY A 433 14.54 -66.19 -11.16
C GLY A 433 13.04 -66.50 -10.95
N PHE A 434 12.69 -67.43 -10.06
CA PHE A 434 11.32 -67.73 -9.63
C PHE A 434 11.00 -67.28 -8.19
N GLN A 435 11.97 -66.71 -7.46
CA GLN A 435 11.76 -66.18 -6.10
C GLN A 435 11.68 -64.65 -6.08
N THR A 436 12.45 -63.92 -6.90
CA THR A 436 12.40 -62.44 -6.90
C THR A 436 11.12 -61.84 -7.49
N VAL A 437 10.27 -62.63 -8.15
CA VAL A 437 8.89 -62.21 -8.49
C VAL A 437 8.01 -62.16 -7.23
N LYS A 438 8.29 -63.02 -6.24
CA LYS A 438 7.70 -62.96 -4.90
C LYS A 438 8.19 -61.72 -4.15
N ASP A 439 9.48 -61.39 -4.27
CA ASP A 439 10.08 -60.20 -3.64
C ASP A 439 9.70 -58.87 -4.35
N LEU A 440 9.28 -58.91 -5.62
CA LEU A 440 8.80 -57.75 -6.39
C LEU A 440 7.28 -57.51 -6.32
N THR A 441 6.51 -58.42 -5.71
CA THR A 441 5.04 -58.28 -5.59
C THR A 441 4.48 -58.54 -4.19
N GLY A 442 5.21 -59.24 -3.32
CA GLY A 442 4.94 -59.30 -1.87
C GLY A 442 3.65 -60.00 -1.44
N LEU A 443 2.95 -60.72 -2.34
CA LEU A 443 1.65 -61.31 -2.06
C LEU A 443 1.60 -62.82 -2.32
N ASP A 444 1.67 -63.58 -1.24
CA ASP A 444 1.19 -64.97 -1.18
C ASP A 444 -0.30 -64.93 -0.80
N LEU A 445 -1.19 -64.84 -1.79
CA LEU A 445 -2.62 -64.53 -1.58
C LEU A 445 -3.44 -65.65 -0.91
N THR A 446 -2.84 -66.81 -0.66
CA THR A 446 -3.55 -68.00 -0.15
C THR A 446 -3.82 -67.96 1.36
N ASP A 447 -3.05 -67.18 2.14
CA ASP A 447 -3.06 -67.24 3.63
C ASP A 447 -3.85 -66.13 4.35
N VAL A 448 -4.26 -65.04 3.68
CA VAL A 448 -4.91 -63.88 4.34
C VAL A 448 -6.31 -63.56 3.82
N ILE A 449 -6.87 -64.44 2.99
CA ILE A 449 -8.32 -64.53 2.69
C ILE A 449 -9.17 -64.76 3.96
N THR A 450 -8.54 -64.95 5.13
CA THR A 450 -9.17 -65.27 6.43
C THR A 450 -9.07 -64.19 7.52
N THR A 451 -8.25 -63.13 7.43
CA THR A 451 -7.83 -62.38 8.65
C THR A 451 -8.06 -60.85 8.69
N PHE A 452 -8.33 -60.15 7.59
CA PHE A 452 -8.63 -58.68 7.60
C PHE A 452 -9.58 -58.30 6.44
N VAL A 453 -10.89 -58.06 6.56
CA VAL A 453 -11.85 -57.94 7.69
C VAL A 453 -11.81 -56.63 8.51
N ASN A 454 -10.74 -55.83 8.46
CA ASN A 454 -10.76 -54.42 8.89
C ASN A 454 -9.92 -53.60 7.90
N LYS A 455 -10.44 -52.59 7.20
CA LYS A 455 -11.05 -51.32 7.65
C LYS A 455 -9.99 -50.27 8.04
N GLU A 456 -9.89 -49.26 7.16
CA GLU A 456 -9.37 -47.88 7.34
C GLU A 456 -7.87 -47.61 7.59
N ASN A 457 -7.32 -46.83 6.63
CA ASN A 457 -6.62 -45.54 6.81
C ASN A 457 -5.30 -45.45 7.62
N ASN A 458 -4.35 -44.55 7.30
CA ASN A 458 -3.97 -43.86 6.06
C ASN A 458 -2.58 -43.18 6.29
N VAL A 459 -1.75 -43.01 5.26
CA VAL A 459 -0.68 -41.96 5.09
C VAL A 459 0.30 -41.68 6.28
N LEU A 460 1.58 -42.07 6.25
CA LEU A 460 2.75 -41.40 5.59
C LEU A 460 2.98 -39.91 5.97
N PRO A 461 4.20 -39.33 5.90
CA PRO A 461 5.57 -39.90 6.03
C PRO A 461 6.58 -38.99 6.84
N LYS A 462 7.86 -39.44 6.95
CA LYS A 462 9.19 -38.74 6.76
C LYS A 462 9.37 -37.21 7.03
N GLU A 463 10.53 -36.57 7.22
CA GLU A 463 12.00 -36.80 7.46
C GLU A 463 12.63 -35.37 7.65
N SER A 464 13.79 -35.08 8.26
CA SER A 464 14.67 -35.76 9.23
C SER A 464 15.83 -34.86 9.74
N LYS A 465 16.24 -34.98 11.01
CA LYS A 465 17.51 -34.55 11.67
C LYS A 465 17.86 -33.06 11.91
N ASN A 466 18.30 -32.84 13.17
CA ASN A 466 19.09 -31.76 13.77
C ASN A 466 20.16 -31.07 12.90
N GLU A 467 20.40 -29.79 13.21
CA GLU A 467 21.68 -29.32 13.78
C GLU A 467 21.46 -28.02 14.61
N ASN A 468 21.90 -28.02 15.87
CA ASN A 468 22.20 -26.81 16.67
C ASN A 468 23.67 -26.40 16.34
N GLU A 469 24.26 -25.24 16.62
CA GLU A 469 24.11 -24.12 17.58
C GLU A 469 24.95 -22.95 16.96
N ASP A 470 24.91 -21.65 17.28
CA ASP A 470 24.32 -20.83 18.37
C ASP A 470 24.33 -19.31 17.95
N SER A 471 24.17 -18.39 18.90
CA SER A 471 24.49 -16.93 18.92
C SER A 471 23.39 -15.88 18.61
N ASP A 472 22.71 -15.53 19.72
CA ASP A 472 22.48 -14.18 20.27
C ASP A 472 21.52 -13.14 19.64
N ASP A 473 20.73 -12.58 20.56
CA ASP A 473 20.08 -11.25 20.60
C ASP A 473 19.03 -10.86 19.54
N MET A 474 17.75 -11.00 19.93
CA MET A 474 16.95 -9.78 20.17
C MET A 474 15.75 -9.99 21.11
N GLU A 475 15.35 -8.87 21.72
CA GLU A 475 14.49 -8.72 22.89
C GLU A 475 13.01 -8.43 22.53
N GLU A 476 12.09 -8.85 23.42
CA GLU A 476 10.77 -8.26 23.69
C GLU A 476 9.71 -8.12 22.56
N ALA A 477 8.62 -8.90 22.66
CA ALA A 477 7.24 -8.41 22.55
C ALA A 477 6.21 -9.47 22.99
N LEU A 478 5.82 -9.48 24.26
CA LEU A 478 4.58 -10.10 24.75
C LEU A 478 3.72 -9.02 25.41
N ALA A 479 2.46 -8.89 24.99
CA ALA A 479 1.45 -8.09 25.66
C ALA A 479 0.06 -8.73 25.54
N ASP A 480 -0.45 -9.19 26.69
CA ASP A 480 -1.85 -9.25 27.12
C ASP A 480 -2.95 -9.75 26.17
N ASN A 481 -3.28 -11.05 26.23
CA ASN A 481 -4.41 -11.60 27.02
C ASN A 481 -4.61 -13.11 26.80
#